data_AF-A0A9D9AQ27-F1
#
_entry.id   AF-A0A9D9AQ27-F1
#
_cell.length_a   1.000
_cell.length_b   1.000
_cell.length_c   1.000
_cell.angle_alpha   90.00
_cell.angle_beta   90.00
_cell.angle_gamma   90.00
#
_symmetry.space_group_name_H-M   'P 1'
#
loop_
_entity.id
_entity.type
_entity.pdbx_description
1 polymer ?
#
loop_
_entity_poly.entity_id
_entity_poly.type
_entity_poly.pdbx_seq_one_letter_code
_entity_poly.pdbx_strand_id
1 'polypeptide(L)'
;MITEQDEGFLNSPGAIRLRAGLNLAKRWSLGTAQVSAVLALTEDQSQRLGDTDVLADTLRPDQIERLDLLLSIHASLKTLFTEDERVYGWMRKPNGAFGGISAIKLCLRDGKEGIETVHSYLAAMVAG
;
A
#
# COMPACT_ATOMS: atom_id res chain seq x y z
N MET A 1 8.57 6.90 36.04
CA MET A 1 7.80 7.97 35.37
C MET A 1 7.90 7.68 33.89
N ILE A 2 6.95 6.92 33.36
CA ILE A 2 6.87 6.57 31.93
C ILE A 2 6.01 7.69 31.32
N THR A 3 6.59 8.44 30.41
CA THR A 3 5.97 9.64 29.84
C THR A 3 4.77 9.24 28.99
N GLU A 4 3.57 9.71 29.33
CA GLU A 4 2.31 9.57 28.56
C GLU A 4 2.37 10.15 27.12
N GLN A 5 3.52 10.69 26.71
CA GLN A 5 3.75 11.21 25.35
C GLN A 5 4.12 10.11 24.34
N ASP A 6 4.52 8.92 24.79
CA ASP A 6 4.92 7.81 23.91
C ASP A 6 3.71 7.10 23.27
N GLU A 7 2.59 6.97 23.99
CA GLU A 7 1.39 6.26 23.48
C GLU A 7 0.61 7.05 22.42
N GLY A 8 0.62 8.38 22.46
CA GLY A 8 0.01 9.23 21.45
C GLY A 8 0.76 9.16 20.10
N PHE A 9 2.06 8.91 20.16
CA PHE A 9 2.93 8.73 19.01
C PHE A 9 2.75 7.36 18.36
N LEU A 10 2.64 6.31 19.18
CA LEU A 10 2.33 4.93 18.76
C LEU A 10 0.98 4.81 18.03
N ASN A 11 0.11 5.82 18.12
CA ASN A 11 -1.20 5.86 17.47
C ASN A 11 -1.34 7.02 16.46
N SER A 12 -0.23 7.58 15.97
CA SER A 12 -0.32 8.66 14.97
C SER A 12 -1.04 8.16 13.71
N PRO A 13 -1.86 9.00 13.05
CA PRO A 13 -2.54 8.61 11.83
C PRO A 13 -1.58 8.17 10.70
N GLY A 14 -0.34 8.68 10.68
CA GLY A 14 0.70 8.24 9.76
C GLY A 14 1.21 6.83 10.07
N ALA A 15 1.50 6.55 11.35
CA ALA A 15 1.95 5.23 11.79
C ALA A 15 0.90 4.15 11.55
N ILE A 16 -0.38 4.45 11.81
CA ILE A 16 -1.49 3.53 11.54
C ILE A 16 -1.57 3.17 10.05
N ARG A 17 -1.55 4.17 9.16
CA ARG A 17 -1.57 3.96 7.70
C ARG A 17 -0.38 3.16 7.22
N LEU A 18 0.83 3.50 7.70
CA LEU A 18 2.04 2.80 7.31
C LEU A 18 2.00 1.34 7.75
N ARG A 19 1.65 1.05 9.01
CA ARG A 19 1.51 -0.34 9.50
C ARG A 19 0.49 -1.12 8.67
N ALA A 20 -0.67 -0.52 8.37
CA ALA A 20 -1.69 -1.14 7.54
C ALA A 20 -1.18 -1.43 6.12
N GLY A 21 -0.52 -0.46 5.49
CA GLY A 21 0.08 -0.60 4.16
C GLY A 21 1.18 -1.65 4.10
N LEU A 22 2.07 -1.72 5.10
CA LEU A 22 3.13 -2.73 5.17
C LEU A 22 2.56 -4.14 5.39
N ASN A 23 1.52 -4.28 6.22
CA ASN A 23 0.83 -5.56 6.39
C ASN A 23 0.12 -6.01 5.10
N LEU A 24 -0.49 -5.08 4.38
CA LEU A 24 -1.10 -5.34 3.09
C LEU A 24 -0.06 -5.75 2.04
N ALA A 25 1.07 -5.03 1.97
CA ALA A 25 2.17 -5.38 1.08
C ALA A 25 2.73 -6.80 1.36
N LYS A 26 2.83 -7.21 2.63
CA LYS A 26 3.19 -8.58 3.00
C LYS A 26 2.15 -9.60 2.49
N ARG A 27 0.85 -9.30 2.60
CA ARG A 27 -0.22 -10.17 2.07
C ARG A 27 -0.23 -10.26 0.55
N TRP A 28 0.22 -9.22 -0.14
CA TRP A 28 0.48 -9.25 -1.58
C TRP A 28 1.86 -9.83 -1.96
N SER A 29 2.58 -10.38 -0.99
CA SER A 29 3.91 -10.99 -1.16
C SER A 29 4.91 -10.05 -1.83
N LEU A 30 4.92 -8.78 -1.42
CA LEU A 30 5.93 -7.81 -1.85
C LEU A 30 7.18 -7.92 -1.00
N GLY A 31 8.35 -7.97 -1.65
CA GLY A 31 9.64 -7.85 -0.97
C GLY A 31 9.99 -6.39 -0.65
N THR A 32 10.98 -6.17 0.21
CA THR A 32 11.43 -4.83 0.66
C THR A 32 11.66 -3.87 -0.51
N ALA A 33 12.39 -4.30 -1.55
CA ALA A 33 12.66 -3.46 -2.73
C ALA A 33 11.37 -3.05 -3.48
N GLN A 34 10.36 -3.93 -3.53
CA GLN A 34 9.08 -3.63 -4.16
C GLN A 34 8.26 -2.67 -3.30
N VAL A 35 8.28 -2.83 -1.97
CA VAL A 35 7.65 -1.89 -1.03
C VAL A 35 8.24 -0.49 -1.20
N SER A 36 9.57 -0.39 -1.18
CA SER A 36 10.28 0.88 -1.38
C SER A 36 9.93 1.54 -2.71
N ALA A 37 9.90 0.77 -3.80
CA ALA A 37 9.53 1.28 -5.11
C ALA A 37 8.08 1.78 -5.17
N VAL A 38 7.12 0.99 -4.67
CA VAL A 38 5.69 1.35 -4.69
C VAL A 38 5.42 2.59 -3.84
N LEU A 39 6.02 2.69 -2.66
CA LEU A 39 5.85 3.81 -1.73
C LEU A 39 6.80 4.99 -2.03
N ALA A 40 7.65 4.88 -3.06
CA ALA A 40 8.69 5.87 -3.37
C ALA A 40 9.54 6.26 -2.14
N LEU A 41 9.95 5.25 -1.36
CA LEU A 41 10.83 5.41 -0.20
C LEU A 41 12.24 5.78 -0.66
N THR A 42 12.90 6.64 0.11
CA THR A 42 14.33 6.88 -0.06
C THR A 42 15.13 5.66 0.43
N GLU A 43 16.43 5.64 0.15
CA GLU A 43 17.33 4.60 0.67
C GLU A 43 17.32 4.57 2.22
N ASP A 44 17.41 5.74 2.87
CA ASP A 44 17.33 5.86 4.34
C ASP A 44 16.02 5.29 4.90
N GLN A 45 14.88 5.65 4.28
CA GLN A 45 13.57 5.13 4.69
C GLN A 45 13.45 3.62 4.48
N SER A 46 14.04 3.10 3.41
CA SER A 46 14.01 1.66 3.08
C SER A 46 14.75 0.84 4.14
N GLN A 47 15.87 1.36 4.66
CA GLN A 47 16.62 0.73 5.74
C GLN A 47 15.85 0.73 7.07
N ARG A 48 14.90 1.65 7.22
CA ARG A 48 14.05 1.82 8.42
C ARG A 48 12.70 1.14 8.32
N LEU A 49 12.43 0.32 7.29
CA LEU A 49 11.18 -0.43 7.15
C LEU A 49 10.84 -1.34 8.34
N GLY A 50 11.85 -1.76 9.12
CA GLY A 50 11.66 -2.52 10.36
C GLY A 50 11.24 -1.68 11.56
N ASP A 51 11.48 -0.37 11.53
CA ASP A 51 11.16 0.58 12.61
C ASP A 51 10.03 1.50 12.14
N THR A 52 8.81 0.98 12.19
CA THR A 52 7.65 1.60 11.53
C THR A 52 7.28 2.94 12.13
N ASP A 53 7.47 3.13 13.43
CA ASP A 53 7.09 4.36 14.13
C ASP A 53 8.02 5.51 13.72
N VAL A 54 9.31 5.21 13.71
CA VAL A 54 10.35 6.12 13.26
C VAL A 54 10.21 6.43 11.77
N LEU A 55 9.87 5.44 10.93
CA LEU A 55 9.65 5.66 9.50
C LEU A 55 8.41 6.55 9.26
N ALA A 56 7.32 6.34 10.00
CA ALA A 56 6.06 7.05 9.82
C ALA A 56 6.23 8.58 9.87
N ASP A 57 7.08 9.06 10.77
CA ASP A 57 7.39 10.50 10.94
C ASP A 57 8.14 11.13 9.79
N THR A 58 8.85 10.31 9.02
CA THR A 58 9.65 10.80 7.90
C THR A 58 8.88 10.80 6.58
N LEU A 59 7.66 10.23 6.57
CA LEU A 59 6.90 10.08 5.35
C LEU A 59 6.47 11.44 4.79
N ARG A 60 6.71 11.61 3.49
CA ARG A 60 6.27 12.79 2.76
C ARG A 60 4.77 12.66 2.39
N PRO A 61 4.09 13.79 2.10
CA PRO A 61 2.69 13.76 1.67
C PRO A 61 2.41 12.81 0.50
N ASP A 62 3.30 12.73 -0.49
CA ASP A 62 3.15 11.83 -1.64
C ASP A 62 3.15 10.35 -1.25
N GLN A 63 3.89 9.99 -0.20
CA GLN A 63 4.01 8.62 0.30
C GLN A 63 2.78 8.23 1.12
N ILE A 64 2.23 9.17 1.89
CA ILE A 64 0.95 9.01 2.59
C ILE A 64 -0.19 8.82 1.59
N GLU A 65 -0.23 9.61 0.53
CA GLU A 65 -1.24 9.48 -0.53
C GLU A 65 -1.17 8.12 -1.23
N ARG A 66 0.05 7.63 -1.51
CA ARG A 66 0.23 6.26 -2.04
C ARG A 66 -0.30 5.20 -1.06
N LEU A 67 -0.07 5.34 0.24
CA LEU A 67 -0.64 4.43 1.24
C LEU A 67 -2.17 4.45 1.21
N ASP A 68 -2.78 5.64 1.21
CA ASP A 68 -4.23 5.80 1.16
C ASP A 68 -4.83 5.15 -0.12
N LEU A 69 -4.19 5.32 -1.28
CA LEU A 69 -4.59 4.66 -2.52
C LEU A 69 -4.51 3.13 -2.44
N LEU A 70 -3.42 2.57 -1.87
CA LEU A 70 -3.27 1.12 -1.72
C LEU A 70 -4.31 0.53 -0.76
N LEU A 71 -4.62 1.24 0.32
CA LEU A 71 -5.66 0.84 1.26
C LEU A 71 -7.05 0.90 0.60
N SER A 72 -7.33 1.92 -0.21
CA SER A 72 -8.56 2.03 -0.98
C SER A 72 -8.71 0.90 -2.02
N ILE A 73 -7.62 0.55 -2.72
CA ILE A 73 -7.56 -0.63 -3.61
C ILE A 73 -7.98 -1.90 -2.85
N HIS A 74 -7.45 -2.11 -1.64
CA HIS A 74 -7.82 -3.25 -0.82
C HIS A 74 -9.29 -3.23 -0.40
N ALA A 75 -9.83 -2.06 -0.03
CA ALA A 75 -11.24 -1.91 0.30
C ALA A 75 -12.15 -2.29 -0.88
N SER A 76 -11.85 -1.79 -2.08
CA SER A 76 -12.58 -2.16 -3.30
C SER A 76 -12.52 -3.66 -3.58
N LEU A 77 -11.36 -4.30 -3.40
CA LEU A 77 -11.22 -5.74 -3.55
C LEU A 77 -12.06 -6.52 -2.53
N LYS A 78 -12.17 -6.05 -1.28
CA LYS A 78 -13.04 -6.65 -0.26
C LYS A 78 -14.53 -6.46 -0.55
N THR A 79 -14.91 -5.41 -1.28
CA THR A 79 -16.29 -5.22 -1.77
C THR A 79 -16.60 -6.18 -2.91
N LEU A 80 -15.65 -6.40 -3.81
CA LEU A 80 -15.83 -7.23 -5.02
C LEU A 80 -15.72 -8.74 -4.75
N PHE A 81 -14.96 -9.14 -3.72
CA PHE A 81 -14.67 -10.54 -3.44
C PHE A 81 -14.90 -10.89 -1.97
N THR A 82 -15.51 -12.04 -1.72
CA THR A 82 -15.73 -12.57 -0.38
C THR A 82 -14.57 -13.46 0.07
N GLU A 83 -13.89 -14.12 -0.88
CA GLU A 83 -12.80 -15.06 -0.62
C GLU A 83 -11.46 -14.33 -0.47
N ASP A 84 -10.81 -14.48 0.69
CA ASP A 84 -9.54 -13.82 0.98
C ASP A 84 -8.44 -14.17 -0.04
N GLU A 85 -8.41 -15.40 -0.58
CA GLU A 85 -7.47 -15.78 -1.65
C GLU A 85 -7.63 -14.89 -2.88
N ARG A 86 -8.86 -14.54 -3.26
CA ARG A 86 -9.12 -13.64 -4.40
C ARG A 86 -8.72 -12.22 -4.05
N VAL A 87 -9.08 -11.74 -2.87
CA VAL A 87 -8.75 -10.38 -2.40
C VAL A 87 -7.24 -10.12 -2.43
N TYR A 88 -6.43 -11.03 -1.87
CA TYR A 88 -4.98 -10.83 -1.79
C TYR A 88 -4.25 -11.33 -3.05
N GLY A 89 -4.80 -12.33 -3.75
CA GLY A 89 -4.21 -12.88 -4.96
C GLY A 89 -4.39 -12.02 -6.21
N TRP A 90 -5.47 -11.23 -6.29
CA TRP A 90 -5.84 -10.47 -7.50
C TRP A 90 -4.72 -9.54 -7.98
N MET A 91 -4.07 -8.82 -7.05
CA MET A 91 -3.01 -7.86 -7.35
C MET A 91 -1.81 -8.47 -8.09
N ARG A 92 -1.59 -9.79 -7.96
CA ARG A 92 -0.49 -10.51 -8.60
C ARG A 92 -0.88 -11.26 -9.87
N LYS A 93 -2.17 -11.47 -10.13
CA LYS A 93 -2.62 -12.20 -11.32
C LYS A 93 -2.52 -11.31 -12.57
N PRO A 94 -2.19 -11.88 -13.74
CA PRO A 94 -2.33 -11.20 -15.02
C PRO A 94 -3.74 -10.63 -15.19
N ASN A 95 -3.85 -9.38 -15.64
CA ASN A 95 -5.13 -8.72 -15.86
C ASN A 95 -5.20 -8.16 -17.28
N GLY A 96 -6.25 -8.54 -18.03
CA GLY A 96 -6.49 -8.07 -19.39
C GLY A 96 -6.67 -6.56 -19.50
N ALA A 97 -7.26 -5.91 -18.49
CA ALA A 97 -7.41 -4.46 -18.45
C ALA A 97 -6.07 -3.71 -18.40
N PHE A 98 -5.00 -4.39 -17.97
CA PHE A 98 -3.65 -3.84 -17.88
C PHE A 98 -2.72 -4.43 -18.95
N GLY A 99 -3.26 -4.88 -20.09
CA GLY A 99 -2.47 -5.45 -21.18
C GLY A 99 -1.80 -6.78 -20.81
N GLY A 100 -2.41 -7.55 -19.91
CA GLY A 100 -1.93 -8.88 -19.50
C GLY A 100 -0.84 -8.87 -18.42
N ILE A 101 -0.39 -7.72 -17.94
CA ILE A 101 0.45 -7.65 -16.74
C ILE A 101 -0.42 -7.62 -15.47
N SER A 102 0.20 -7.92 -14.32
CA SER A 102 -0.47 -7.81 -13.03
C SER A 102 -0.54 -6.37 -12.54
N ALA A 103 -1.49 -6.07 -11.65
CA ALA A 103 -1.64 -4.76 -11.04
C ALA A 103 -0.36 -4.31 -10.30
N ILE A 104 0.30 -5.21 -9.55
CA ILE A 104 1.59 -4.91 -8.90
C ILE A 104 2.66 -4.54 -9.93
N LYS A 105 2.73 -5.25 -11.07
CA LYS A 105 3.72 -4.93 -12.10
C LYS A 105 3.45 -3.55 -12.71
N LEU A 106 2.19 -3.15 -12.86
CA LEU A 106 1.81 -1.82 -13.29
C LEU A 106 2.25 -0.76 -12.27
N CYS A 107 1.95 -0.96 -10.98
CA CYS A 107 2.38 -0.05 -9.90
C CYS A 107 3.91 0.10 -9.82
N LEU A 108 4.67 -0.99 -10.01
CA LEU A 108 6.13 -0.95 -10.00
C LEU A 108 6.72 -0.26 -11.23
N ARG A 109 6.09 -0.40 -12.40
CA ARG A 109 6.56 0.20 -13.65
C ARG A 109 6.25 1.69 -13.72
N ASP A 110 5.03 2.07 -13.34
CA ASP A 110 4.48 3.41 -13.59
C ASP A 110 4.39 4.25 -12.30
N GLY A 111 4.85 3.71 -11.17
CA GLY A 111 4.87 4.41 -9.90
C GLY A 111 3.46 4.81 -9.44
N LYS A 112 3.27 6.10 -9.13
CA LYS A 112 1.99 6.59 -8.59
C LYS A 112 0.87 6.46 -9.61
N GLU A 113 1.13 6.79 -10.87
CA GLU A 113 0.15 6.72 -11.95
C GLU A 113 -0.36 5.28 -12.14
N GLY A 114 0.53 4.29 -11.97
CA GLY A 114 0.15 2.88 -11.96
C GLY A 114 -0.82 2.53 -10.83
N ILE A 115 -0.57 3.05 -9.62
CA ILE A 115 -1.45 2.86 -8.45
C ILE A 115 -2.81 3.53 -8.70
N GLU A 116 -2.83 4.78 -9.20
CA GLU A 116 -4.05 5.53 -9.52
C GLU A 116 -4.87 4.85 -10.61
N THR A 117 -4.20 4.24 -11.60
CA THR A 117 -4.85 3.46 -12.67
C THR A 117 -5.56 2.23 -12.10
N VAL A 118 -4.88 1.47 -11.22
CA VAL A 118 -5.49 0.30 -10.55
C VAL A 118 -6.65 0.72 -9.66
N HIS A 119 -6.46 1.78 -8.88
CA HIS A 119 -7.49 2.34 -8.00
C HIS A 119 -8.74 2.73 -8.78
N SER A 120 -8.58 3.53 -9.86
CA SER A 120 -9.70 4.00 -10.69
C SER A 120 -10.43 2.85 -11.38
N TYR A 121 -9.70 1.85 -11.87
CA TYR A 121 -10.28 0.65 -12.45
C TYR A 121 -11.16 -0.10 -11.45
N LEU A 122 -10.66 -0.37 -10.23
CA LEU A 122 -11.43 -1.07 -9.21
C LEU A 122 -12.62 -0.25 -8.71
N ALA A 123 -12.45 1.07 -8.55
CA ALA A 123 -13.54 1.96 -8.15
C ALA A 123 -14.69 1.94 -9.17
N ALA A 124 -14.38 1.94 -10.47
CA ALA A 124 -15.38 1.81 -11.52
C ALA A 124 -16.13 0.47 -11.47
N MET A 125 -15.44 -0.64 -11.15
CA MET A 125 -16.09 -1.94 -10.99
C MET A 125 -17.00 -2.03 -9.76
N VAL A 126 -16.70 -1.28 -8.70
CA VAL A 126 -17.55 -1.22 -7.50
C VAL A 126 -18.81 -0.38 -7.74
N ALA A 127 -18.72 0.64 -8.60
CA ALA A 127 -19.82 1.56 -8.88
C ALA A 127 -20.83 1.05 -9.94
N GLY A 128 -20.46 0.04 -10.72
CA GLY A 128 -21.29 -0.59 -11.76
C GLY A 128 -22.07 -1.78 -11.23
#